data_AF-A0A8D8JZB3-F1
#
_entry.id   AF-A0A8D8JZB3-F1
#
_cell.length_a   1.000
_cell.length_b   1.000
_cell.length_c   1.000
_cell.angle_alpha   90.00
_cell.angle_beta   90.00
_cell.angle_gamma   90.00
#
_symmetry.space_group_name_H-M   'P 1'
#
loop_
_entity.id
_entity.type
_entity.pdbx_description
1 polymer ?
#
loop_
_entity_poly.entity_id
_entity_poly.type
_entity_poly.pdbx_seq_one_letter_code
_entity_poly.pdbx_strand_id
1 'polypeptide(L)'
;MSYSWDKRVEFIVGHMYDLDNNGFLDNNDFQCMALRATVIEGKGTINPARLNEYRTIMKALWDEISALADFDKDGKITTEEFKQAVRTTCLGKPYADFPKAMKAFIDAHYQMMDINNDGLVSIEEYRYNCITRIALDDIKQVDDSYNNLVSVSTNQKKVPRDRKLRP
;
A
#
# COMPACT_ATOMS: atom_id res chain seq x y z
N MET A 1 -8.25 0.27 21.81
CA MET A 1 -9.40 0.76 21.01
C MET A 1 -8.98 0.74 19.55
N SER A 2 -9.65 0.00 18.67
CA SER A 2 -9.34 0.08 17.24
C SER A 2 -9.83 1.44 16.71
N TYR A 3 -8.97 2.17 16.02
CA TYR A 3 -9.38 3.40 15.31
C TYR A 3 -10.53 3.10 14.35
N SER A 4 -11.48 4.04 14.22
CA SER A 4 -12.59 3.88 13.26
C SER A 4 -12.04 3.68 11.84
N TRP A 5 -12.84 3.06 10.97
CA TRP A 5 -12.43 2.89 9.58
C TRP A 5 -12.11 4.24 8.92
N ASP A 6 -12.92 5.27 9.17
CA ASP A 6 -12.68 6.62 8.61
C ASP A 6 -11.34 7.21 9.06
N LYS A 7 -11.01 7.09 10.35
CA LYS A 7 -9.74 7.59 10.89
C LYS A 7 -8.53 6.83 10.36
N ARG A 8 -8.67 5.53 10.07
CA ARG A 8 -7.62 4.74 9.44
C ARG A 8 -7.39 5.17 8.00
N VAL A 9 -8.46 5.43 7.24
CA VAL A 9 -8.35 5.91 5.86
C VAL A 9 -7.74 7.31 5.81
N GLU A 10 -8.20 8.23 6.68
CA GLU A 10 -7.61 9.58 6.84
C GLU A 10 -6.11 9.51 7.13
N PHE A 11 -5.70 8.65 8.06
CA PHE A 11 -4.28 8.47 8.37
C PHE A 11 -3.49 7.95 7.18
N ILE A 12 -4.00 6.93 6.48
CA ILE A 12 -3.32 6.36 5.31
C ILE A 12 -3.18 7.39 4.19
N VAL A 13 -4.27 8.07 3.83
CA VAL A 13 -4.24 9.08 2.76
C VAL A 13 -3.33 10.24 3.14
N GLY A 14 -3.55 10.86 4.30
CA GLY A 14 -2.85 12.09 4.67
C GLY A 14 -1.43 11.92 5.21
N HIS A 15 -1.02 10.73 5.69
CA HIS A 15 0.32 10.53 6.25
C HIS A 15 1.17 9.53 5.46
N MET A 16 0.56 8.65 4.66
CA MET A 16 1.33 7.65 3.90
C MET A 16 1.41 7.96 2.41
N TYR A 17 0.38 8.60 1.83
CA TYR A 17 0.28 8.82 0.39
C TYR A 17 0.41 10.30 -0.02
N ASP A 18 -0.14 11.23 0.76
CA ASP A 18 0.06 12.68 0.60
C ASP A 18 1.47 13.03 1.10
N LEU A 19 2.42 13.09 0.18
CA LEU A 19 3.84 13.28 0.50
C LEU A 19 4.21 14.76 0.62
N ASP A 20 3.55 15.63 -0.14
CA ASP A 20 3.79 17.07 -0.07
C ASP A 20 2.90 17.78 0.98
N ASN A 21 2.00 17.04 1.64
CA ASN A 21 1.07 17.50 2.67
C ASN A 21 0.11 18.59 2.18
N ASN A 22 -0.31 18.51 0.92
CA ASN A 22 -1.25 19.47 0.32
C ASN A 22 -2.72 19.18 0.67
N GLY A 23 -3.01 18.03 1.31
CA GLY A 23 -4.33 17.61 1.78
C GLY A 23 -5.13 16.75 0.80
N PHE A 24 -4.57 16.41 -0.36
CA PHE A 24 -5.16 15.57 -1.39
C PHE A 24 -4.09 14.71 -2.06
N LEU A 25 -4.49 13.67 -2.78
CA LEU A 25 -3.55 12.91 -3.62
C LEU A 25 -3.60 13.45 -5.03
N ASP A 26 -2.44 13.76 -5.60
CA ASP A 26 -2.32 14.15 -7.00
C ASP A 26 -1.18 13.40 -7.70
N ASN A 27 -0.96 13.70 -8.99
CA ASN A 27 0.16 13.11 -9.72
C ASN A 27 1.54 13.48 -9.10
N ASN A 28 1.68 14.62 -8.42
CA ASN A 28 2.94 15.03 -7.81
C ASN A 28 3.34 14.07 -6.67
N ASP A 29 2.40 13.61 -5.86
CA ASP A 29 2.67 12.60 -4.83
C ASP A 29 3.24 11.31 -5.42
N PHE A 30 2.68 10.86 -6.54
CA PHE A 30 3.13 9.67 -7.25
C PHE A 30 4.52 9.85 -7.87
N GLN A 31 4.83 11.05 -8.38
CA GLN A 31 6.19 11.36 -8.84
C GLN A 31 7.19 11.42 -7.66
N CYS A 32 6.77 11.94 -6.50
CA CYS A 32 7.58 11.94 -5.28
C CYS A 32 7.83 10.51 -4.78
N MET A 33 6.84 9.63 -4.85
CA MET A 33 6.99 8.20 -4.53
C MET A 33 8.01 7.52 -5.46
N ALA A 34 7.95 7.78 -6.79
CA ALA A 34 8.93 7.25 -7.74
C ALA A 34 10.37 7.68 -7.41
N LEU A 35 10.56 8.96 -7.08
CA LEU A 35 11.87 9.48 -6.69
C LEU A 35 12.37 8.84 -5.39
N ARG A 36 11.51 8.79 -4.36
CA ARG A 36 11.84 8.19 -3.07
C ARG A 36 12.21 6.71 -3.22
N ALA A 37 11.44 5.95 -3.99
CA ALA A 37 11.72 4.54 -4.29
C ALA A 37 13.11 4.37 -4.90
N THR A 38 13.41 5.15 -5.94
CA THR A 38 14.70 5.08 -6.66
C THR A 38 15.88 5.36 -5.73
N VAL A 39 15.76 6.38 -4.87
CA VAL A 39 16.84 6.76 -3.94
C VAL A 39 17.03 5.70 -2.85
N ILE A 40 15.95 5.11 -2.35
CA ILE A 40 16.01 4.03 -1.35
C ILE A 40 16.66 2.78 -1.94
N GLU A 41 16.21 2.33 -3.12
CA GLU A 41 16.77 1.17 -3.83
C GLU A 41 18.26 1.38 -4.12
N GLY A 42 18.61 2.56 -4.63
CA GLY A 42 20.00 2.93 -4.91
C GLY A 42 20.84 3.24 -3.67
N LYS A 43 20.28 3.14 -2.45
CA LYS A 43 20.94 3.50 -1.18
C LYS A 43 21.60 4.88 -1.23
N GLY A 44 20.92 5.85 -1.84
CA GLY A 44 21.41 7.21 -2.08
C GLY A 44 21.98 7.46 -3.47
N THR A 45 22.22 6.42 -4.27
CA THR A 45 22.56 6.58 -5.70
C THR A 45 21.29 6.68 -6.55
N ILE A 46 21.35 7.44 -7.64
CA ILE A 46 20.22 7.60 -8.56
C ILE A 46 20.66 7.10 -9.93
N ASN A 47 19.95 6.09 -10.44
CA ASN A 47 20.04 5.68 -11.84
C ASN A 47 18.91 6.37 -12.63
N PRO A 48 19.23 7.27 -13.58
CA PRO A 48 18.21 7.99 -14.36
C PRO A 48 17.27 7.09 -15.15
N ALA A 49 17.76 5.95 -15.67
CA ALA A 49 16.92 4.99 -16.39
C ALA A 49 15.89 4.37 -15.45
N ARG A 50 16.34 3.95 -14.25
CA ARG A 50 15.48 3.39 -13.22
C ARG A 50 14.45 4.39 -12.70
N LEU A 51 14.86 5.65 -12.51
CA LEU A 51 13.94 6.72 -12.15
C LEU A 51 12.85 6.91 -13.21
N ASN A 52 13.21 6.87 -14.49
CA ASN A 52 12.25 7.02 -15.57
C ASN A 52 11.26 5.84 -15.66
N GLU A 53 11.74 4.61 -15.40
CA GLU A 53 10.88 3.43 -15.26
C GLU A 53 9.87 3.63 -14.12
N TYR A 54 10.32 4.01 -12.91
CA TYR A 54 9.42 4.23 -11.78
C TYR A 54 8.44 5.37 -12.02
N ARG A 55 8.87 6.47 -12.64
CA ARG A 55 7.95 7.56 -13.00
C ARG A 55 6.86 7.10 -13.97
N THR A 56 7.21 6.22 -14.91
CA THR A 56 6.25 5.65 -15.86
C THR A 56 5.25 4.75 -15.15
N ILE A 57 5.73 3.87 -14.26
CA ILE A 57 4.89 2.96 -13.46
C ILE A 57 3.96 3.77 -12.55
N MET A 58 4.50 4.74 -11.80
CA MET A 58 3.72 5.58 -10.88
C MET A 58 2.71 6.45 -11.60
N LYS A 59 3.03 6.94 -12.80
CA LYS A 59 2.08 7.68 -13.63
C LYS A 59 0.94 6.80 -14.13
N ALA A 60 1.25 5.61 -14.66
CA ALA A 60 0.22 4.67 -15.08
C ALA A 60 -0.69 4.28 -13.91
N LEU A 61 -0.11 4.16 -12.70
CA LEU A 61 -0.84 3.87 -11.49
C LEU A 61 -1.75 5.03 -11.06
N TRP A 62 -1.25 6.27 -11.10
CA TRP A 62 -2.05 7.47 -10.88
C TRP A 62 -3.24 7.55 -11.85
N ASP A 63 -3.00 7.30 -13.13
CA ASP A 63 -4.06 7.34 -14.16
C ASP A 63 -5.15 6.28 -13.89
N GLU A 64 -4.77 5.07 -13.44
CA GLU A 64 -5.73 4.02 -13.07
C GLU A 64 -6.52 4.36 -11.79
N ILE A 65 -5.89 4.98 -10.79
CA ILE A 65 -6.56 5.32 -9.51
C ILE A 65 -7.43 6.56 -9.64
N SER A 66 -6.96 7.61 -10.30
CA SER A 66 -7.76 8.81 -10.60
C SER A 66 -9.02 8.43 -11.37
N ALA A 67 -8.91 7.58 -12.40
CA ALA A 67 -10.09 7.07 -13.11
C ALA A 67 -11.11 6.33 -12.21
N LEU A 68 -10.68 5.80 -11.06
CA LEU A 68 -11.53 5.07 -10.12
C LEU A 68 -12.09 5.94 -8.99
N ALA A 69 -11.31 6.92 -8.52
CA ALA A 69 -11.57 7.65 -7.28
C ALA A 69 -11.73 9.16 -7.46
N ASP A 70 -11.22 9.76 -8.53
CA ASP A 70 -11.43 11.17 -8.87
C ASP A 70 -12.81 11.31 -9.53
N PHE A 71 -13.83 11.61 -8.70
CA PHE A 71 -15.23 11.60 -9.14
C PHE A 71 -15.60 12.88 -9.89
N ASP A 72 -15.00 14.01 -9.49
CA ASP A 72 -15.26 15.33 -10.10
C ASP A 72 -14.28 15.68 -11.24
N LYS A 73 -13.23 14.88 -11.43
CA LYS A 73 -12.21 15.00 -12.48
C LYS A 73 -11.40 16.28 -12.37
N ASP A 74 -11.17 16.76 -11.14
CA ASP A 74 -10.34 17.93 -10.88
C ASP A 74 -8.83 17.60 -10.89
N GLY A 75 -8.48 16.33 -11.06
CA GLY A 75 -7.09 15.84 -11.09
C GLY A 75 -6.51 15.67 -9.69
N LYS A 76 -7.35 15.60 -8.66
CA LYS A 76 -6.99 15.37 -7.26
C LYS A 76 -7.92 14.31 -6.70
N ILE A 77 -7.48 13.62 -5.66
CA ILE A 77 -8.30 12.68 -4.93
C ILE A 77 -8.30 13.13 -3.48
N THR A 78 -9.44 13.66 -3.06
CA THR A 78 -9.66 14.03 -1.66
C THR A 78 -9.82 12.79 -0.78
N THR A 79 -9.67 12.97 0.54
CA THR A 79 -9.88 11.86 1.48
C THR A 79 -11.30 11.29 1.40
N GLU A 80 -12.31 12.12 1.13
CA GLU A 80 -13.70 11.68 1.02
C GLU A 80 -13.94 10.87 -0.25
N GLU A 81 -13.36 11.29 -1.37
CA GLU A 81 -13.39 10.55 -2.63
C GLU A 81 -12.69 9.20 -2.51
N PHE A 82 -11.51 9.17 -1.87
CA PHE A 82 -10.81 7.91 -1.61
C PHE A 82 -11.65 6.97 -0.74
N LYS A 83 -12.28 7.49 0.34
CA LYS A 83 -13.20 6.70 1.18
C LYS A 83 -14.35 6.13 0.36
N GLN A 84 -14.97 6.95 -0.49
CA GLN A 84 -16.09 6.53 -1.33
C GLN A 84 -15.67 5.48 -2.36
N ALA A 85 -14.51 5.65 -2.99
CA ALA A 85 -13.95 4.68 -3.92
C ALA A 85 -13.75 3.34 -3.22
N VAL A 86 -13.02 3.29 -2.10
CA VAL A 86 -12.77 2.05 -1.33
C VAL A 86 -14.08 1.38 -0.89
N ARG A 87 -15.09 2.16 -0.47
CA ARG A 87 -16.42 1.65 -0.11
C ARG A 87 -17.13 0.97 -1.27
N THR A 88 -17.00 1.53 -2.47
CA THR A 88 -17.70 1.05 -3.66
C THR A 88 -16.99 -0.14 -4.31
N THR A 89 -15.66 -0.13 -4.27
CA THR A 89 -14.83 -1.04 -5.05
C THR A 89 -14.33 -2.23 -4.26
N CYS A 90 -14.06 -2.07 -2.96
CA CYS A 90 -13.32 -3.05 -2.16
C CYS A 90 -14.12 -3.61 -0.98
N LEU A 91 -15.07 -2.84 -0.44
CA LEU A 91 -15.82 -3.24 0.74
C LEU A 91 -16.79 -4.40 0.43
N GLY A 92 -16.62 -5.52 1.15
CA GLY A 92 -17.46 -6.71 1.02
C GLY A 92 -17.15 -7.61 -0.18
N LYS A 93 -16.14 -7.29 -0.98
CA LYS A 93 -15.72 -8.10 -2.15
C LYS A 93 -14.44 -8.87 -1.85
N PRO A 94 -14.27 -10.09 -2.40
CA PRO A 94 -12.98 -10.78 -2.36
C PRO A 94 -11.97 -10.04 -3.23
N TYR A 95 -10.67 -10.17 -2.92
CA TYR A 95 -9.58 -9.56 -3.70
C TYR A 95 -9.65 -9.90 -5.19
N ALA A 96 -10.14 -11.09 -5.55
CA ALA A 96 -10.35 -11.51 -6.93
C ALA A 96 -11.26 -10.55 -7.72
N ASP A 97 -12.23 -9.91 -7.05
CA ASP A 97 -13.21 -9.01 -7.66
C ASP A 97 -12.81 -7.53 -7.55
N PHE A 98 -11.61 -7.23 -7.03
CA PHE A 98 -11.12 -5.86 -6.95
C PHE A 98 -10.84 -5.33 -8.37
N PRO A 99 -11.08 -4.02 -8.61
CA PRO A 99 -10.70 -3.39 -9.87
C PRO A 99 -9.22 -3.57 -10.16
N LYS A 100 -8.89 -3.66 -11.46
CA LYS A 100 -7.50 -3.77 -11.91
C LYS A 100 -6.62 -2.65 -11.33
N ALA A 101 -7.14 -1.42 -11.29
CA ALA A 101 -6.49 -0.27 -10.66
C ALA A 101 -6.09 -0.50 -9.20
N MET A 102 -7.00 -1.06 -8.39
CA MET A 102 -6.72 -1.33 -6.98
C MET A 102 -5.70 -2.47 -6.82
N LYS A 103 -5.74 -3.47 -7.69
CA LYS A 103 -4.73 -4.55 -7.69
C LYS A 103 -3.37 -4.01 -8.07
N ALA A 104 -3.28 -3.24 -9.16
CA ALA A 104 -2.05 -2.57 -9.59
C ALA A 104 -1.50 -1.65 -8.49
N PHE A 105 -2.36 -0.97 -7.74
CA PHE A 105 -1.94 -0.16 -6.59
C PHE A 105 -1.32 -0.98 -5.46
N ILE A 106 -1.96 -2.09 -5.10
CA ILE A 106 -1.44 -3.01 -4.09
C ILE A 106 -0.11 -3.61 -4.56
N ASP A 107 -0.05 -4.06 -5.80
CA ASP A 107 1.13 -4.70 -6.39
C ASP A 107 2.31 -3.71 -6.47
N ALA A 108 2.07 -2.48 -6.92
CA ALA A 108 3.10 -1.43 -6.95
C ALA A 108 3.60 -1.07 -5.54
N HIS A 109 2.71 -1.07 -4.55
CA HIS A 109 3.11 -0.82 -3.16
C HIS A 109 3.98 -1.96 -2.60
N TYR A 110 3.64 -3.21 -2.94
CA TYR A 110 4.47 -4.37 -2.60
C TYR A 110 5.84 -4.29 -3.27
N GLN A 111 5.89 -3.98 -4.57
CA GLN A 111 7.15 -3.80 -5.30
C GLN A 111 8.02 -2.66 -4.73
N MET A 112 7.41 -1.60 -4.20
CA MET A 112 8.16 -0.54 -3.51
C MET A 112 8.74 -0.96 -2.16
N MET A 113 8.13 -1.95 -1.51
CA MET A 113 8.56 -2.44 -0.20
C MET A 113 9.62 -3.54 -0.32
N ASP A 114 9.53 -4.34 -1.38
CA ASP A 114 10.49 -5.37 -1.78
C ASP A 114 11.75 -4.71 -2.40
N ILE A 115 12.74 -4.46 -1.57
CA ILE A 115 13.96 -3.74 -1.95
C ILE A 115 14.89 -4.66 -2.74
N ASN A 116 14.89 -5.96 -2.42
CA ASN A 116 15.77 -6.94 -3.03
C ASN A 116 15.17 -7.59 -4.30
N ASN A 117 13.91 -7.29 -4.63
CA ASN A 117 13.11 -7.86 -5.73
C ASN A 117 13.01 -9.40 -5.67
N ASP A 118 12.94 -9.98 -4.47
CA ASP A 118 12.78 -11.43 -4.29
C ASP A 118 11.30 -11.88 -4.32
N GLY A 119 10.37 -10.93 -4.39
CA GLY A 119 8.93 -11.15 -4.44
C GLY A 119 8.28 -11.37 -3.08
N LEU A 120 9.04 -11.25 -1.99
CA LEU A 120 8.57 -11.38 -0.61
C LEU A 120 8.96 -10.12 0.18
N VAL A 121 8.18 -9.78 1.21
CA VAL A 121 8.54 -8.71 2.15
C VAL A 121 9.16 -9.35 3.39
N SER A 122 10.47 -9.20 3.54
CA SER A 122 11.20 -9.70 4.70
C SER A 122 10.92 -8.85 5.96
N ILE A 123 11.30 -9.34 7.14
CA ILE A 123 11.19 -8.55 8.38
C ILE A 123 12.09 -7.30 8.33
N GLU A 124 13.25 -7.39 7.69
CA GLU A 124 14.17 -6.26 7.50
C GLU A 124 13.55 -5.17 6.63
N GLU A 125 12.90 -5.55 5.53
CA GLU A 125 12.21 -4.63 4.63
C GLU A 125 10.97 -4.01 5.28
N TYR A 126 10.20 -4.82 6.01
CA TYR A 126 9.08 -4.34 6.80
C TYR A 126 9.53 -3.31 7.86
N ARG A 127 10.61 -3.60 8.59
CA ARG A 127 11.20 -2.65 9.56
C ARG A 127 11.64 -1.36 8.89
N TYR A 128 12.37 -1.47 7.77
CA TYR A 128 12.85 -0.32 7.02
C TYR A 128 11.68 0.56 6.54
N ASN A 129 10.62 -0.06 6.02
CA ASN A 129 9.44 0.66 5.57
C ASN A 129 8.69 1.35 6.73
N CYS A 130 8.47 0.64 7.85
CA CYS A 130 7.77 1.20 9.00
C CYS A 130 8.51 2.37 9.63
N ILE A 131 9.81 2.24 9.92
CA ILE A 131 10.60 3.28 10.61
C ILE A 131 10.79 4.52 9.74
N THR A 132 10.81 4.37 8.41
CA THR A 132 10.93 5.53 7.50
C THR A 132 9.62 6.28 7.29
N ARG A 133 8.48 5.75 7.75
CA ARG A 133 7.14 6.34 7.54
C ARG A 133 6.41 6.66 8.84
N ILE A 134 6.75 6.00 9.94
CA ILE A 134 6.08 6.12 11.23
C ILE A 134 7.11 6.40 12.31
N ALA A 135 6.84 7.40 13.14
CA ALA A 135 7.66 7.69 14.31
C ALA A 135 7.40 6.62 15.40
N LEU A 136 8.32 5.69 15.54
CA LEU A 136 8.33 4.66 16.57
C LEU A 136 9.66 4.71 17.34
N ASP A 137 9.59 4.52 18.65
CA ASP A 137 10.74 4.51 19.56
C ASP A 137 11.22 3.09 19.91
N ASP A 138 10.40 2.07 19.64
CA ASP A 138 10.69 0.65 19.92
C ASP A 138 10.45 -0.24 18.69
N ILE A 139 11.53 -0.88 18.21
CA ILE A 139 11.49 -1.81 17.08
C ILE A 139 10.68 -3.07 17.38
N LYS A 140 10.53 -3.43 18.67
CA LYS A 140 9.74 -4.60 19.08
C LYS A 140 8.27 -4.47 18.65
N GLN A 141 7.73 -3.25 18.62
CA GLN A 141 6.37 -3.00 18.15
C GLN A 141 6.22 -3.36 16.66
N VAL A 142 7.26 -3.11 15.87
CA VAL A 142 7.31 -3.46 14.44
C VAL A 142 7.42 -4.97 14.26
N ASP A 143 8.27 -5.62 15.05
CA ASP A 143 8.46 -7.09 15.03
C ASP A 143 7.20 -7.84 15.42
N ASP A 144 6.56 -7.41 16.52
CA ASP A 144 5.31 -8.01 16.98
C ASP A 144 4.21 -7.84 15.92
N SER A 145 4.16 -6.70 15.22
CA SER A 145 3.23 -6.45 14.12
C SER A 145 3.50 -7.37 12.91
N TYR A 146 4.76 -7.55 12.53
CA TYR A 146 5.15 -8.47 11.46
C TYR A 146 4.80 -9.92 11.81
N ASN A 147 5.12 -10.35 13.03
CA ASN A 147 4.80 -11.71 13.52
C ASN A 147 3.28 -11.95 13.54
N ASN A 148 2.49 -10.95 13.91
CA ASN A 148 1.03 -11.02 13.82
C ASN A 148 0.56 -11.13 12.36
N LEU A 149 1.14 -10.36 11.43
CA LEU A 149 0.81 -10.43 10.00
C LEU A 149 1.06 -11.82 9.41
N VAL A 150 2.25 -12.39 9.66
CA VAL A 150 2.66 -13.70 9.14
C VAL A 150 1.90 -14.84 9.84
N SER A 151 1.64 -14.75 11.15
CA SER A 151 0.88 -15.78 11.87
C SER A 151 -0.59 -15.86 11.44
N VAL A 152 -1.22 -14.73 11.08
CA VAL A 152 -2.58 -14.71 10.51
C VAL A 152 -2.61 -15.43 9.15
N SER A 153 -1.58 -15.26 8.31
CA SER A 153 -1.48 -16.00 7.04
C SER A 153 -1.30 -17.51 7.23
N THR A 154 -0.69 -17.92 8.34
CA THR A 154 -0.55 -19.35 8.71
C THR A 154 -1.86 -19.95 9.22
N ASN A 155 -2.72 -19.15 9.87
CA ASN A 155 -4.00 -19.58 10.40
C ASN A 155 -5.14 -19.68 9.36
N GLN A 156 -5.00 -19.09 8.17
CA GLN A 156 -5.96 -19.30 7.07
C GLN A 156 -5.84 -20.68 6.39
N LYS A 157 -4.86 -21.52 6.76
CA LYS A 157 -4.74 -22.93 6.30
C LYS A 157 -5.27 -23.99 7.28
N LYS A 158 -6.10 -23.62 8.26
CA LYS A 158 -6.85 -24.61 9.07
C LYS A 158 -8.34 -24.56 8.76
N VAL A 159 -8.70 -24.97 7.55
CA VAL A 159 -10.02 -25.55 7.31
C VAL A 159 -10.05 -26.89 8.06
N PRO A 160 -10.98 -27.14 9.00
CA PRO A 160 -11.12 -28.44 9.61
C PRO A 160 -11.46 -29.44 8.51
N ARG A 161 -10.64 -30.48 8.32
CA ARG A 161 -11.12 -31.67 7.62
C ARG A 161 -12.19 -32.27 8.51
N ASP A 162 -13.45 -31.98 8.19
CA ASP A 162 -14.59 -32.77 8.62
C ASP A 162 -14.32 -34.23 8.22
N ARG A 163 -13.77 -34.99 9.15
CA ARG A 163 -13.72 -36.44 9.05
C ARG A 163 -15.11 -36.95 9.41
N LYS A 164 -16.06 -36.78 8.49
CA LYS A 164 -17.25 -37.62 8.45
C LYS A 164 -16.80 -39.03 8.11
N LEU A 165 -16.61 -39.85 9.14
CA LEU A 165 -16.73 -41.30 9.02
C LEU A 165 -17.45 -41.82 10.26
N ARG A 166 -18.76 -41.92 10.12
CA ARG A 166 -19.60 -43.01 10.66
C ARG A 166 -20.70 -43.26 9.64
N PRO A 167 -21.28 -44.47 9.56
CA PRO A 167 -21.43 -45.47 10.64
C PRO A 167 -20.24 -46.41 10.84
#